data_AF-A0A3L7PWX7-F1
#
_entry.id   AF-A0A3L7PWX7-F1
#
_cell.length_a   1.000
_cell.length_b   1.000
_cell.length_c   1.000
_cell.angle_alpha   90.00
_cell.angle_beta   90.00
_cell.angle_gamma   90.00
#
_symmetry.space_group_name_H-M   'P 1'
#
loop_
_entity.id
_entity.type
_entity.pdbx_description
1 polymer ?
#
loop_
_entity_poly.entity_id
_entity_poly.type
_entity_poly.pdbx_seq_one_letter_code
_entity_poly.pdbx_strand_id
1 'polypeptide(L)'
;MSLYGKILAILNLLMVVALIALGMMDYGKRLELSNGLFLGDLLLKGLPVDDKEIDSTGLAIAPRISSKTLQDIGGGNAKTQQAEAMAVAKRFREELSALPDANAKREYLEKHARQVIDQVNEWEDLVRLNKAQSPQDAAILALGLIGRPVFGYHRLPTGYIRRDRLQQILGDGVTTGALAGSNPYIPSSQFLADEKHVEALKQRQTAVEVANWAMLARMDMVFDAAGLVLGDPLSASQGSERKAVEPAEDGIEKVLDLPQRKEAIANFLWIMRPQGQGADEVANLTRLGVVVGPRALHDCLEEEARVERVIQQEIDLRLQKASERFAEKYQGRLDELNQYALELARLKKEVNMVKELIDKQPMLIEERKQNLAQLQNKLVFTQGDSKARFQAMQQNALNLYDQRRAMMGLLEQISQVEKELRGLESKAGN
;
A
#
# COMPACT_ATOMS: atom_id res chain seq x y z
N MET A 1 -58.89 -44.21 -68.08
CA MET A 1 -57.48 -43.76 -67.91
C MET A 1 -56.55 -44.96 -68.03
N SER A 2 -55.52 -44.86 -68.88
CA SER A 2 -54.52 -45.95 -69.02
C SER A 2 -53.73 -46.12 -67.72
N LEU A 3 -53.24 -47.35 -67.48
CA LEU A 3 -52.36 -47.68 -66.35
C LEU A 3 -51.13 -46.74 -66.30
N TYR A 4 -50.55 -46.45 -67.47
CA TYR A 4 -49.44 -45.51 -67.63
C TYR A 4 -49.77 -44.09 -67.14
N GLY A 5 -50.96 -43.58 -67.42
CA GLY A 5 -51.37 -42.25 -66.95
C GLY A 5 -51.48 -42.17 -65.42
N LYS A 6 -51.92 -43.24 -64.76
CA LYS A 6 -51.96 -43.32 -63.29
C LYS A 6 -50.57 -43.36 -62.68
N ILE A 7 -49.66 -44.16 -63.25
CA ILE A 7 -48.26 -44.24 -62.80
C ILE A 7 -47.59 -42.87 -62.92
N LEU A 8 -47.78 -42.18 -64.05
CA LEU A 8 -47.20 -40.85 -64.27
C LEU A 8 -47.74 -39.80 -63.29
N ALA A 9 -49.03 -39.85 -62.95
CA ALA A 9 -49.63 -38.97 -61.95
C ALA A 9 -49.06 -39.19 -60.55
N ILE A 10 -48.86 -40.45 -60.13
CA ILE A 10 -48.24 -40.78 -58.85
C ILE A 10 -46.78 -40.29 -58.82
N LEU A 11 -46.05 -40.48 -59.92
CA LEU A 11 -44.65 -40.08 -60.01
C LEU A 11 -44.49 -38.55 -59.94
N ASN A 12 -45.37 -37.79 -60.58
CA ASN A 12 -45.41 -36.33 -60.44
C ASN A 12 -45.76 -35.88 -59.01
N LEU A 13 -46.71 -36.54 -58.35
CA LEU A 13 -47.03 -36.24 -56.95
C LEU A 13 -45.82 -36.49 -56.03
N LEU A 14 -45.13 -37.62 -56.22
CA LEU A 14 -43.90 -37.92 -55.48
C LEU A 14 -42.80 -36.89 -55.76
N MET A 15 -42.64 -36.44 -57.00
CA MET A 15 -41.69 -35.37 -57.35
C MET A 15 -42.03 -34.04 -56.66
N VAL A 16 -43.31 -33.66 -56.60
CA VAL A 16 -43.74 -32.44 -55.89
C VAL A 16 -43.46 -32.55 -54.38
N VAL A 17 -43.78 -33.69 -53.76
CA VAL A 17 -43.49 -33.92 -52.33
C VAL A 17 -41.99 -33.90 -52.07
N ALA A 18 -41.19 -34.52 -52.94
CA ALA A 18 -39.72 -34.50 -52.83
C ALA A 18 -39.17 -33.06 -52.95
N LEU A 19 -39.71 -32.24 -53.86
CA LEU A 19 -39.29 -30.85 -54.03
C LEU A 19 -39.67 -29.97 -52.83
N ILE A 20 -40.85 -30.19 -52.25
CA ILE A 20 -41.27 -29.52 -51.00
C ILE A 20 -40.35 -29.93 -49.85
N ALA A 21 -40.03 -31.22 -49.70
CA ALA A 21 -39.12 -31.70 -48.67
C ALA A 21 -37.70 -31.11 -48.83
N LEU A 22 -37.17 -31.07 -50.05
CA LEU A 22 -35.89 -30.42 -50.36
C LEU A 22 -35.93 -28.92 -50.06
N GLY A 23 -37.02 -28.24 -50.40
CA GLY A 23 -37.23 -26.82 -50.08
C GLY A 23 -37.25 -26.55 -48.57
N MET A 24 -37.93 -27.40 -47.79
CA MET A 24 -37.92 -27.31 -46.33
C MET A 24 -36.52 -27.56 -45.75
N MET A 25 -35.76 -28.52 -46.30
CA MET A 25 -34.38 -28.79 -45.88
C MET A 25 -33.44 -27.63 -46.19
N ASP A 26 -33.54 -27.01 -47.38
CA ASP A 26 -32.72 -25.84 -47.74
C ASP A 26 -33.06 -24.62 -46.86
N TYR A 27 -34.36 -24.39 -46.64
CA TYR A 27 -34.82 -23.33 -45.75
C TYR A 27 -34.32 -23.53 -44.32
N GLY A 28 -34.36 -24.76 -43.80
CA GLY A 28 -33.80 -25.12 -42.49
C GLY A 28 -32.31 -24.78 -42.38
N LYS A 29 -31.50 -25.15 -43.39
CA LYS A 29 -30.06 -24.83 -43.41
C LYS A 29 -29.79 -23.33 -43.50
N ARG A 30 -30.59 -22.58 -44.27
CA ARG A 30 -30.47 -21.11 -44.33
C ARG A 30 -30.82 -20.45 -43.00
N LEU A 31 -31.83 -20.98 -42.30
CA LEU A 31 -32.20 -20.51 -40.97
C LEU A 31 -31.09 -20.79 -39.95
N GLU A 32 -30.48 -21.97 -39.99
CA GLU A 32 -29.31 -22.31 -39.16
C GLU A 32 -28.12 -21.39 -39.44
N LEU A 33 -27.79 -21.13 -40.71
CA LEU A 33 -26.71 -20.21 -41.07
C LEU A 33 -27.00 -18.79 -40.61
N SER A 34 -28.23 -18.30 -40.82
CA SER A 34 -28.64 -16.96 -40.36
C SER A 34 -28.58 -16.85 -38.84
N ASN A 35 -28.96 -17.90 -38.10
CA ASN A 35 -28.85 -17.93 -36.65
C ASN A 35 -27.38 -17.98 -36.20
N GLY A 36 -26.53 -18.74 -36.89
CA GLY A 36 -25.10 -18.79 -36.61
C GLY A 36 -24.40 -17.43 -36.82
N LEU A 37 -24.73 -16.73 -37.92
CA LEU A 37 -24.23 -15.37 -38.16
C LEU A 37 -24.76 -14.38 -37.13
N PHE A 38 -26.04 -14.47 -36.75
CA PHE A 38 -26.64 -13.64 -35.70
C PHE A 38 -25.95 -13.85 -34.34
N LEU A 39 -25.69 -15.12 -33.97
CA LEU A 39 -24.95 -15.45 -32.73
C LEU A 39 -23.51 -14.95 -32.79
N GLY A 40 -22.83 -15.09 -33.93
CA GLY A 40 -21.48 -14.55 -34.12
C GLY A 40 -21.43 -13.03 -33.95
N ASP A 41 -22.38 -12.31 -34.56
CA ASP A 41 -22.50 -10.86 -34.41
C ASP A 41 -22.79 -10.45 -32.96
N LEU A 42 -23.68 -11.19 -32.27
CA LEU A 42 -24.01 -10.96 -30.87
C LEU A 42 -22.80 -11.21 -29.96
N LEU A 43 -22.03 -12.28 -30.20
CA LEU A 43 -20.82 -12.58 -29.44
C LEU A 43 -19.71 -11.55 -29.67
N LEU A 44 -19.62 -10.95 -30.85
CA LEU A 44 -18.61 -9.93 -31.17
C LEU A 44 -18.98 -8.54 -30.67
N LYS A 45 -20.25 -8.15 -30.77
CA LYS A 45 -20.74 -6.80 -30.45
C LYS A 45 -21.36 -6.69 -29.05
N GLY A 46 -21.55 -7.82 -28.38
CA GLY A 46 -22.33 -7.92 -27.15
C GLY A 46 -23.83 -7.91 -27.40
N LEU A 47 -24.58 -8.00 -26.29
CA LEU A 47 -26.02 -7.77 -26.28
C LEU A 47 -26.34 -6.35 -26.78
N PRO A 48 -27.54 -6.12 -27.33
CA PRO A 48 -27.99 -4.77 -27.66
C PRO A 48 -28.09 -3.91 -26.39
N VAL A 49 -27.82 -2.62 -26.51
CA VAL A 49 -27.90 -1.65 -25.39
C VAL A 49 -29.30 -1.61 -24.81
N ASP A 50 -30.30 -1.48 -25.68
CA ASP A 50 -31.72 -1.40 -25.35
C ASP A 50 -32.57 -2.19 -26.37
N ASP A 51 -33.89 -2.23 -26.15
CA ASP A 51 -34.80 -2.97 -27.02
C ASP A 51 -34.97 -2.34 -28.42
N LYS A 52 -34.43 -1.13 -28.64
CA LYS A 52 -34.57 -0.33 -29.86
C LYS A 52 -33.33 -0.42 -30.76
N GLU A 53 -32.23 -1.01 -30.29
CA GLU A 53 -31.06 -1.22 -31.13
C GLU A 53 -31.42 -2.11 -32.33
N ILE A 54 -31.25 -1.55 -33.53
CA ILE A 54 -31.47 -2.22 -34.80
C ILE A 54 -30.17 -2.76 -35.35
N ASP A 55 -30.23 -3.94 -35.98
CA ASP A 55 -29.09 -4.50 -36.70
C ASP A 55 -28.90 -3.83 -38.07
N SER A 56 -27.87 -4.28 -38.80
CA SER A 56 -27.58 -3.83 -40.16
C SER A 56 -28.70 -4.12 -41.16
N THR A 57 -29.67 -4.97 -40.80
CA THR A 57 -30.85 -5.30 -41.61
C THR A 57 -32.07 -4.45 -41.26
N GLY A 58 -31.95 -3.56 -40.28
CA GLY A 58 -33.04 -2.70 -39.81
C GLY A 58 -34.02 -3.40 -38.86
N LEU A 59 -33.69 -4.58 -38.34
CA LEU A 59 -34.53 -5.32 -37.41
C LEU A 59 -34.05 -5.11 -35.97
N ALA A 60 -35.00 -4.97 -35.03
CA ALA A 60 -34.67 -4.91 -33.61
C ALA A 60 -34.00 -6.21 -33.15
N ILE A 61 -32.88 -6.08 -32.43
CA ILE A 61 -32.05 -7.21 -32.02
C ILE A 61 -32.66 -7.94 -30.82
N ALA A 62 -33.09 -7.20 -29.78
CA ALA A 62 -33.49 -7.78 -28.50
C ALA A 62 -34.66 -8.80 -28.59
N PRO A 63 -35.73 -8.58 -29.39
CA PRO A 63 -36.83 -9.55 -29.52
C PRO A 63 -36.39 -10.89 -30.14
N ARG A 64 -35.34 -10.89 -30.95
CA ARG A 64 -34.80 -12.08 -31.63
C ARG A 64 -33.94 -12.95 -30.70
N ILE A 65 -33.52 -12.39 -29.55
CA ILE A 65 -32.77 -13.11 -28.53
C ILE A 65 -33.74 -13.96 -27.71
N SER A 66 -33.69 -15.27 -27.94
CA SER A 66 -34.44 -16.26 -27.16
C SER A 66 -33.73 -16.57 -25.83
N SER A 67 -34.47 -17.08 -24.83
CA SER A 67 -33.86 -17.51 -23.57
C SER A 67 -32.85 -18.65 -23.77
N LYS A 68 -33.09 -19.52 -24.77
CA LYS A 68 -32.13 -20.57 -25.15
C LYS A 68 -30.84 -19.96 -25.70
N THR A 69 -30.97 -18.96 -26.59
CA THR A 69 -29.83 -18.21 -27.12
C THR A 69 -29.00 -17.61 -25.99
N LEU A 70 -29.63 -16.99 -24.98
CA LEU A 70 -28.93 -16.42 -23.82
C LEU A 70 -28.18 -17.48 -23.00
N GLN A 71 -28.78 -18.66 -22.81
CA GLN A 71 -28.13 -19.78 -22.13
C GLN A 71 -26.93 -20.31 -22.92
N ASP A 72 -27.10 -20.47 -24.25
CA ASP A 72 -26.06 -20.99 -25.14
C ASP A 72 -24.83 -20.07 -25.20
N ILE A 73 -25.03 -18.75 -25.09
CA ILE A 73 -23.93 -17.76 -25.09
C ILE A 73 -23.41 -17.43 -23.69
N GLY A 74 -24.05 -17.90 -22.60
CA GLY A 74 -23.66 -17.55 -21.23
C GLY A 74 -24.04 -16.14 -20.78
N GLY A 75 -25.01 -15.50 -21.43
CA GLY A 75 -25.42 -14.11 -21.22
C GLY A 75 -26.33 -13.86 -20.01
N GLY A 76 -26.62 -14.88 -19.20
CA GLY A 76 -27.58 -14.77 -18.09
C GLY A 76 -29.03 -14.64 -18.56
N ASN A 77 -29.85 -13.86 -17.85
CA ASN A 77 -31.29 -13.72 -18.15
C ASN A 77 -31.65 -12.40 -18.85
N ALA A 78 -30.69 -11.48 -18.99
CA ALA A 78 -30.92 -10.17 -19.58
C ALA A 78 -30.78 -10.23 -21.11
N LYS A 79 -31.72 -9.64 -21.83
CA LYS A 79 -31.68 -9.54 -23.30
C LYS A 79 -30.91 -8.33 -23.81
N THR A 80 -30.69 -7.35 -22.93
CA THR A 80 -30.04 -6.09 -23.26
C THR A 80 -28.98 -5.76 -22.21
N GLN A 81 -27.98 -4.95 -22.59
CA GLN A 81 -26.95 -4.48 -21.66
C GLN A 81 -27.58 -3.63 -20.54
N GLN A 82 -28.57 -2.79 -20.88
CA GLN A 82 -29.27 -1.97 -19.91
C GLN A 82 -30.04 -2.83 -18.88
N ALA A 83 -30.70 -3.91 -19.33
CA ALA A 83 -31.40 -4.82 -18.41
C ALA A 83 -30.43 -5.55 -17.47
N GLU A 84 -29.26 -5.97 -17.97
CA GLU A 84 -28.23 -6.58 -17.12
C GLU A 84 -27.70 -5.56 -16.10
N ALA A 85 -27.42 -4.34 -16.54
CA ALA A 85 -26.93 -3.29 -15.67
C ALA A 85 -27.95 -2.91 -14.58
N MET A 86 -29.25 -2.82 -14.93
CA MET A 86 -30.33 -2.67 -13.94
C MET A 86 -30.41 -3.85 -12.97
N ALA A 87 -30.21 -5.08 -13.44
CA ALA A 87 -30.23 -6.26 -12.59
C ALA A 87 -29.06 -6.25 -11.58
N VAL A 88 -27.86 -5.89 -12.03
CA VAL A 88 -26.67 -5.72 -11.17
C VAL A 88 -26.88 -4.59 -10.17
N ALA A 89 -27.41 -3.44 -10.63
CA ALA A 89 -27.77 -2.31 -9.79
C ALA A 89 -28.71 -2.70 -8.65
N LYS A 90 -29.76 -3.45 -9.00
CA LYS A 90 -30.80 -3.89 -8.08
C LYS A 90 -30.21 -4.84 -7.04
N ARG A 91 -29.42 -5.84 -7.46
CA ARG A 91 -28.73 -6.76 -6.54
C ARG A 91 -27.83 -6.03 -5.56
N PHE A 92 -27.01 -5.11 -6.06
CA PHE A 92 -26.14 -4.30 -5.21
C PHE A 92 -26.92 -3.54 -4.14
N ARG A 93 -28.07 -2.95 -4.49
CA ARG A 93 -28.94 -2.25 -3.52
C ARG A 93 -29.59 -3.19 -2.52
N GLU A 94 -30.05 -4.34 -2.98
CA GLU A 94 -30.64 -5.37 -2.12
C GLU A 94 -29.60 -5.84 -1.08
N GLU A 95 -28.39 -6.16 -1.54
CA GLU A 95 -27.24 -6.51 -0.69
C GLU A 95 -26.90 -5.39 0.29
N LEU A 96 -26.79 -4.15 -0.17
CA LEU A 96 -26.52 -2.99 0.68
C LEU A 96 -27.63 -2.77 1.73
N SER A 97 -28.90 -2.95 1.35
CA SER A 97 -30.05 -2.74 2.22
C SER A 97 -30.21 -3.83 3.28
N ALA A 98 -29.76 -5.05 2.96
CA ALA A 98 -29.81 -6.20 3.84
C ALA A 98 -28.77 -6.15 4.98
N LEU A 99 -27.78 -5.25 4.90
CA LEU A 99 -26.76 -5.11 5.92
C LEU A 99 -27.33 -4.49 7.21
N PRO A 100 -26.97 -5.03 8.39
CA PRO A 100 -27.67 -4.78 9.65
C PRO A 100 -27.43 -3.38 10.22
N ASP A 101 -26.25 -2.80 10.00
CA ASP A 101 -25.85 -1.51 10.59
C ASP A 101 -25.08 -0.61 9.61
N ALA A 102 -24.86 0.64 10.02
CA ALA A 102 -24.18 1.65 9.20
C ALA A 102 -22.70 1.31 8.93
N ASN A 103 -22.06 0.60 9.85
CA ASN A 103 -20.66 0.20 9.71
C ASN A 103 -20.50 -0.92 8.68
N ALA A 104 -21.37 -1.94 8.68
CA ALA A 104 -21.37 -2.98 7.66
C ALA A 104 -21.68 -2.40 6.27
N LYS A 105 -22.64 -1.46 6.19
CA LYS A 105 -22.92 -0.72 4.95
C LYS A 105 -21.70 0.06 4.47
N ARG A 106 -21.00 0.72 5.38
CA ARG A 106 -19.76 1.45 5.07
C ARG A 106 -18.67 0.50 4.58
N GLU A 107 -18.42 -0.62 5.25
CA GLU A 107 -17.41 -1.59 4.84
C GLU A 107 -17.72 -2.17 3.46
N TYR A 108 -19.00 -2.48 3.21
CA TYR A 108 -19.47 -2.97 1.92
C TYR A 108 -19.34 -1.92 0.81
N LEU A 109 -19.73 -0.67 1.08
CA LEU A 109 -19.54 0.46 0.17
C LEU A 109 -18.07 0.73 -0.06
N GLU A 110 -17.22 0.68 0.97
CA GLU A 110 -15.78 0.87 0.85
C GLU A 110 -15.16 -0.23 -0.01
N LYS A 111 -15.58 -1.49 0.15
CA LYS A 111 -15.11 -2.59 -0.70
C LYS A 111 -15.42 -2.35 -2.19
N HIS A 112 -16.63 -1.90 -2.52
CA HIS A 112 -17.02 -1.62 -3.92
C HIS A 112 -16.48 -0.28 -4.42
N ALA A 113 -16.44 0.74 -3.57
CA ALA A 113 -15.88 2.03 -3.88
C ALA A 113 -14.38 1.92 -4.13
N ARG A 114 -13.64 1.08 -3.39
CA ARG A 114 -12.24 0.76 -3.71
C ARG A 114 -12.11 0.21 -5.13
N GLN A 115 -13.04 -0.62 -5.61
CA GLN A 115 -13.03 -1.08 -7.02
C GLN A 115 -13.26 0.07 -8.00
N VAL A 116 -14.20 0.97 -7.69
CA VAL A 116 -14.45 2.19 -8.48
C VAL A 116 -13.23 3.13 -8.45
N ILE A 117 -12.49 3.18 -7.34
CA ILE A 117 -11.53 4.24 -7.01
C ILE A 117 -10.08 3.83 -7.23
N ASP A 118 -9.76 2.54 -7.14
CA ASP A 118 -8.53 1.95 -7.69
C ASP A 118 -8.40 2.28 -9.19
N GLN A 119 -9.52 2.53 -9.88
CA GLN A 119 -9.55 2.97 -11.28
C GLN A 119 -9.43 4.49 -11.49
N VAL A 120 -9.35 5.34 -10.46
CA VAL A 120 -9.42 6.82 -10.63
C VAL A 120 -8.34 7.60 -9.86
N ASN A 121 -7.21 7.00 -9.44
CA ASN A 121 -6.17 7.70 -8.65
C ASN A 121 -6.70 8.33 -7.34
N GLU A 122 -7.84 7.84 -6.81
CA GLU A 122 -8.60 8.53 -5.74
C GLU A 122 -8.44 7.87 -4.36
N TRP A 123 -7.62 6.81 -4.26
CA TRP A 123 -7.48 6.02 -3.04
C TRP A 123 -6.89 6.81 -1.87
N GLU A 124 -5.97 7.74 -2.15
CA GLU A 124 -5.46 8.64 -1.11
C GLU A 124 -6.54 9.57 -0.58
N ASP A 125 -7.44 10.06 -1.43
CA ASP A 125 -8.51 10.95 -1.01
C ASP A 125 -9.53 10.17 -0.19
N LEU A 126 -9.86 8.92 -0.55
CA LEU A 126 -10.63 8.03 0.32
C LEU A 126 -9.95 7.74 1.65
N VAL A 127 -8.64 7.46 1.66
CA VAL A 127 -7.89 7.20 2.91
C VAL A 127 -7.86 8.45 3.77
N ARG A 128 -7.69 9.64 3.17
CA ARG A 128 -7.76 10.92 3.87
C ARG A 128 -9.17 11.15 4.41
N LEU A 129 -10.20 10.77 3.66
CA LEU A 129 -11.61 10.91 4.02
C LEU A 129 -11.98 9.96 5.17
N ASN A 130 -11.44 8.73 5.14
CA ASN A 130 -11.54 7.76 6.23
C ASN A 130 -10.73 8.17 7.48
N LYS A 131 -9.65 8.92 7.31
CA LYS A 131 -8.81 9.44 8.40
C LYS A 131 -9.18 10.86 8.83
N ALA A 132 -10.19 11.46 8.20
CA ALA A 132 -10.64 12.81 8.52
C ALA A 132 -11.17 12.84 9.95
N GLN A 133 -10.48 13.57 10.81
CA GLN A 133 -10.89 13.72 12.21
C GLN A 133 -12.05 14.69 12.36
N SER A 134 -12.24 15.59 11.39
CA SER A 134 -13.32 16.56 11.37
C SER A 134 -14.34 16.27 10.24
N PRO A 135 -15.65 16.51 10.48
CA PRO A 135 -16.67 16.45 9.43
C PRO A 135 -16.39 17.42 8.28
N GLN A 136 -15.71 18.53 8.55
CA GLN A 136 -15.35 19.53 7.55
C GLN A 136 -14.29 19.01 6.57
N ASP A 137 -13.25 18.32 7.06
CA ASP A 137 -12.24 17.70 6.21
C ASP A 137 -12.86 16.57 5.39
N ALA A 138 -13.73 15.76 6.00
CA ALA A 138 -14.47 14.70 5.31
C ALA A 138 -15.37 15.28 4.20
N ALA A 139 -16.06 16.39 4.47
CA ALA A 139 -16.87 17.09 3.48
C ALA A 139 -16.00 17.60 2.32
N ILE A 140 -14.91 18.33 2.58
CA ILE A 140 -14.05 18.84 1.50
C ILE A 140 -13.50 17.70 0.63
N LEU A 141 -13.08 16.59 1.24
CA LEU A 141 -12.58 15.42 0.53
C LEU A 141 -13.69 14.71 -0.27
N ALA A 142 -14.89 14.56 0.32
CA ALA A 142 -16.06 13.99 -0.36
C ALA A 142 -16.43 14.80 -1.59
N LEU A 143 -16.38 16.12 -1.48
CA LEU A 143 -16.72 17.03 -2.56
C LEU A 143 -15.65 17.03 -3.66
N GLY A 144 -14.38 16.86 -3.29
CA GLY A 144 -13.30 16.59 -4.23
C GLY A 144 -13.48 15.27 -4.98
N LEU A 145 -13.92 14.21 -4.29
CA LEU A 145 -14.18 12.89 -4.86
C LEU A 145 -15.33 12.92 -5.89
N ILE A 146 -16.45 13.53 -5.53
CA ILE A 146 -17.61 13.63 -6.41
C ILE A 146 -17.34 14.61 -7.57
N GLY A 147 -16.50 15.62 -7.32
CA GLY A 147 -16.15 16.64 -8.28
C GLY A 147 -15.13 16.26 -9.33
N ARG A 148 -14.71 15.00 -9.40
CA ARG A 148 -13.86 14.48 -10.47
C ARG A 148 -14.69 13.85 -11.58
N PRO A 149 -14.20 13.76 -12.82
CA PRO A 149 -14.90 13.04 -13.88
C PRO A 149 -15.00 11.55 -13.55
N VAL A 150 -16.15 10.92 -13.85
CA VAL A 150 -16.45 9.50 -13.57
C VAL A 150 -15.73 8.57 -14.54
N PHE A 151 -15.41 9.05 -15.74
CA PHE A 151 -14.78 8.27 -16.79
C PHE A 151 -13.47 8.95 -17.22
N GLY A 152 -12.44 8.13 -17.50
CA GLY A 152 -11.09 8.57 -17.90
C GLY A 152 -11.01 9.29 -19.26
N TYR A 153 -12.13 9.43 -19.97
CA TYR A 153 -12.21 10.32 -21.12
C TYR A 153 -12.12 11.78 -20.65
N HIS A 154 -10.91 12.31 -20.76
CA HIS A 154 -10.66 13.73 -20.84
C HIS A 154 -11.61 14.37 -21.86
N ARG A 155 -12.64 15.07 -21.36
CA ARG A 155 -13.32 16.19 -22.05
C ARG A 155 -14.21 17.06 -21.17
N LEU A 156 -14.47 16.70 -19.91
CA LEU A 156 -15.14 17.62 -18.97
C LEU A 156 -14.19 18.01 -17.83
N PRO A 157 -13.89 19.31 -17.67
CA PRO A 157 -12.92 19.81 -16.69
C PRO A 157 -13.44 19.80 -15.23
N THR A 158 -14.68 19.38 -14.98
CA THR A 158 -15.27 19.32 -13.62
C THR A 158 -16.27 18.19 -13.50
N GLY A 159 -16.30 17.49 -12.36
CA GLY A 159 -17.40 16.62 -11.98
C GLY A 159 -18.71 17.41 -11.91
N TYR A 160 -19.83 16.71 -11.96
CA TYR A 160 -21.16 17.31 -11.89
C TYR A 160 -21.99 16.55 -10.84
N ILE A 161 -22.83 17.24 -10.08
CA ILE A 161 -23.77 16.61 -9.13
C ILE A 161 -25.19 16.83 -9.60
N ARG A 162 -26.03 15.79 -9.54
CA ARG A 162 -27.45 15.93 -9.86
C ARG A 162 -28.17 16.79 -8.81
N ARG A 163 -28.95 17.78 -9.27
CA ARG A 163 -29.62 18.77 -8.43
C ARG A 163 -30.53 18.15 -7.39
N ASP A 164 -31.36 17.19 -7.79
CA ASP A 164 -32.33 16.54 -6.90
C ASP A 164 -31.65 15.73 -5.80
N ARG A 165 -30.52 15.07 -6.11
CA ARG A 165 -29.67 14.48 -5.08
C ARG A 165 -29.13 15.56 -4.18
N LEU A 166 -28.57 16.64 -4.74
CA LEU A 166 -28.09 17.77 -3.94
C LEU A 166 -29.16 18.30 -2.98
N GLN A 167 -30.40 18.38 -3.45
CA GLN A 167 -31.52 18.82 -2.63
C GLN A 167 -31.87 17.82 -1.53
N GLN A 168 -31.85 16.51 -1.81
CA GLN A 168 -32.00 15.48 -0.76
C GLN A 168 -30.89 15.56 0.31
N ILE A 169 -29.67 15.85 -0.14
CA ILE A 169 -28.47 15.93 0.71
C ILE A 169 -28.51 17.15 1.62
N LEU A 170 -28.85 18.31 1.05
CA LEU A 170 -28.91 19.56 1.80
C LEU A 170 -30.20 19.65 2.64
N GLY A 171 -31.25 18.93 2.24
CA GLY A 171 -32.56 18.95 2.86
C GLY A 171 -33.50 19.99 2.25
N ASP A 172 -34.80 19.71 2.39
CA ASP A 172 -35.88 20.61 1.97
C ASP A 172 -35.82 21.90 2.79
N GLY A 173 -35.14 22.92 2.28
CA GLY A 173 -35.00 24.22 2.95
C GLY A 173 -33.71 24.96 2.63
N VAL A 174 -32.68 24.27 2.15
CA VAL A 174 -31.43 24.92 1.74
C VAL A 174 -31.60 25.41 0.30
N THR A 175 -31.85 26.71 0.12
CA THR A 175 -31.85 27.36 -1.19
C THR A 175 -30.47 27.97 -1.45
N THR A 176 -29.80 27.50 -2.49
CA THR A 176 -28.49 28.01 -2.92
C THR A 176 -28.55 28.53 -4.36
N GLY A 177 -27.62 29.42 -4.70
CA GLY A 177 -27.51 29.94 -6.07
C GLY A 177 -27.28 28.82 -7.10
N ALA A 178 -26.61 27.75 -6.69
CA ALA A 178 -26.40 26.55 -7.50
C ALA A 178 -27.70 25.76 -7.77
N LEU A 179 -28.66 25.80 -6.84
CA LEU A 179 -29.98 25.16 -7.00
C LEU A 179 -30.96 26.01 -7.82
N ALA A 180 -30.67 27.30 -8.05
CA ALA A 180 -31.60 28.23 -8.70
C ALA A 180 -31.69 28.08 -10.24
N GLY A 181 -30.77 27.35 -10.87
CA GLY A 181 -30.82 27.07 -12.30
C GLY A 181 -31.92 26.07 -12.69
N SER A 182 -32.12 25.87 -14.00
CA SER A 182 -32.95 24.77 -14.54
C SER A 182 -32.15 23.51 -14.85
N ASN A 183 -30.82 23.59 -14.93
CA ASN A 183 -29.95 22.48 -15.28
C ASN A 183 -29.99 21.34 -14.24
N PRO A 184 -30.36 20.10 -14.59
CA PRO A 184 -30.40 18.99 -13.64
C PRO A 184 -29.03 18.63 -13.06
N TYR A 185 -27.93 19.11 -13.64
CA TYR A 185 -26.57 18.90 -13.16
C TYR A 185 -25.91 20.22 -12.73
N ILE A 186 -25.19 20.18 -11.62
CA ILE A 186 -24.48 21.31 -11.05
C ILE A 186 -22.99 21.03 -11.17
N PRO A 187 -22.21 21.87 -11.87
CA PRO A 187 -20.76 21.73 -11.92
C PRO A 187 -20.18 21.72 -10.50
N SER A 188 -19.26 20.81 -10.23
CA SER A 188 -18.69 20.65 -8.89
C SER A 188 -17.91 21.89 -8.44
N SER A 189 -17.38 22.69 -9.37
CA SER A 189 -16.80 24.00 -9.07
C SER A 189 -17.83 24.99 -8.53
N GLN A 190 -19.03 25.05 -9.10
CA GLN A 190 -20.13 25.89 -8.61
C GLN A 190 -20.66 25.38 -7.27
N PHE A 191 -20.70 24.06 -7.11
CA PHE A 191 -21.10 23.44 -5.86
C PHE A 191 -20.09 23.74 -4.72
N LEU A 192 -18.79 23.59 -4.99
CA LEU A 192 -17.70 23.83 -4.04
C LEU A 192 -17.56 25.32 -3.67
N ALA A 193 -17.97 26.22 -4.55
CA ALA A 193 -17.88 27.67 -4.33
C ALA A 193 -18.93 28.20 -3.32
N ASP A 194 -19.98 27.43 -3.01
CA ASP A 194 -21.03 27.88 -2.08
C ASP A 194 -20.77 27.37 -0.66
N GLU A 195 -20.29 28.27 0.22
CA GLU A 195 -20.03 27.97 1.63
C GLU A 195 -21.24 27.38 2.36
N LYS A 196 -22.48 27.69 1.91
CA LYS A 196 -23.70 27.15 2.53
C LYS A 196 -23.80 25.64 2.35
N HIS A 197 -23.26 25.09 1.26
CA HIS A 197 -23.24 23.64 1.06
C HIS A 197 -22.29 22.96 2.05
N VAL A 198 -21.12 23.55 2.26
CA VAL A 198 -20.14 23.03 3.21
C VAL A 198 -20.70 23.14 4.64
N GLU A 199 -21.33 24.26 4.99
CA GLU A 199 -22.03 24.45 6.26
C GLU A 199 -23.17 23.44 6.47
N ALA A 200 -24.00 23.20 5.46
CA ALA A 200 -25.08 22.21 5.54
C ALA A 200 -24.55 20.77 5.71
N LEU A 201 -23.44 20.43 5.04
CA LEU A 201 -22.76 19.15 5.22
C LEU A 201 -22.06 19.03 6.57
N LYS A 202 -21.57 20.13 7.16
CA LYS A 202 -21.05 20.13 8.55
C LYS A 202 -22.16 19.90 9.58
N GLN A 203 -23.34 20.46 9.33
CA GLN A 203 -24.49 20.35 10.22
C GLN A 203 -25.14 18.96 10.15
N ARG A 204 -24.97 18.25 9.03
CA ARG A 204 -25.40 16.86 8.88
C ARG A 204 -24.24 15.92 9.14
N GLN A 205 -24.38 15.13 10.21
CA GLN A 205 -23.83 13.77 10.29
C GLN A 205 -22.30 13.63 10.44
N THR A 206 -21.88 12.38 10.72
CA THR A 206 -20.49 11.96 10.96
C THR A 206 -19.69 11.90 9.65
N ALA A 207 -18.35 11.97 9.71
CA ALA A 207 -17.48 11.80 8.53
C ALA A 207 -17.79 10.54 7.70
N VAL A 208 -18.28 9.50 8.35
CA VAL A 208 -18.69 8.23 7.74
C VAL A 208 -19.90 8.37 6.83
N GLU A 209 -20.90 9.13 7.26
CA GLU A 209 -22.13 9.34 6.50
C GLU A 209 -21.86 10.22 5.28
N VAL A 210 -20.98 11.22 5.42
CA VAL A 210 -20.48 12.04 4.31
C VAL A 210 -19.71 11.20 3.28
N ALA A 211 -18.90 10.23 3.73
CA ALA A 211 -18.20 9.29 2.85
C ALA A 211 -19.17 8.38 2.07
N ASN A 212 -20.09 7.74 2.79
CA ASN A 212 -21.11 6.87 2.20
C ASN A 212 -21.94 7.62 1.16
N TRP A 213 -22.29 8.88 1.48
CA TRP A 213 -22.99 9.75 0.56
C TRP A 213 -22.19 10.00 -0.72
N ALA A 214 -20.91 10.37 -0.61
CA ALA A 214 -20.07 10.65 -1.77
C ALA A 214 -19.96 9.43 -2.71
N MET A 215 -19.82 8.24 -2.12
CA MET A 215 -19.83 6.98 -2.86
C MET A 215 -21.16 6.76 -3.59
N LEU A 216 -22.29 6.96 -2.91
CA LEU A 216 -23.61 6.82 -3.53
C LEU A 216 -23.86 7.84 -4.66
N ALA A 217 -23.45 9.10 -4.47
CA ALA A 217 -23.55 10.13 -5.49
C ALA A 217 -22.69 9.77 -6.71
N ARG A 218 -21.46 9.30 -6.48
CA ARG A 218 -20.56 8.82 -7.53
C ARG A 218 -21.18 7.66 -8.30
N MET A 219 -21.73 6.68 -7.59
CA MET A 219 -22.43 5.57 -8.21
C MET A 219 -23.62 6.04 -9.05
N ASP A 220 -24.47 6.93 -8.52
CA ASP A 220 -25.61 7.50 -9.26
C ASP A 220 -25.17 8.19 -10.56
N MET A 221 -24.01 8.84 -10.59
CA MET A 221 -23.47 9.38 -11.84
C MET A 221 -23.06 8.28 -12.84
N VAL A 222 -22.47 7.18 -12.36
CA VAL A 222 -22.18 6.00 -13.21
C VAL A 222 -23.49 5.44 -13.78
N PHE A 223 -24.54 5.36 -12.96
CA PHE A 223 -25.86 4.92 -13.38
C PHE A 223 -26.49 5.86 -14.42
N ASP A 224 -26.49 7.16 -14.18
CA ASP A 224 -27.04 8.15 -15.10
C ASP A 224 -26.28 8.15 -16.45
N ALA A 225 -24.94 8.02 -16.43
CA ALA A 225 -24.13 7.89 -17.64
C ALA A 225 -24.43 6.60 -18.43
N ALA A 226 -24.76 5.51 -17.75
CA ALA A 226 -25.25 4.29 -18.37
C ALA A 226 -26.71 4.39 -18.85
N GLY A 227 -27.39 5.52 -18.63
CA GLY A 227 -28.82 5.69 -18.92
C GLY A 227 -29.73 4.86 -18.01
N LEU A 228 -29.27 4.54 -16.80
CA LEU A 228 -29.98 3.73 -15.83
C LEU A 228 -30.66 4.66 -14.83
N VAL A 229 -31.99 4.76 -14.91
CA VAL A 229 -32.76 5.52 -13.92
C VAL A 229 -32.86 4.69 -12.65
N LEU A 230 -32.07 5.07 -11.68
CA LEU A 230 -32.08 4.52 -10.33
C LEU A 230 -33.24 5.09 -9.49
N GLY A 231 -34.44 5.13 -10.04
CA GLY A 231 -35.64 5.60 -9.33
C GLY A 231 -36.02 4.70 -8.15
N ASP A 232 -36.85 5.24 -7.26
CA ASP A 232 -37.56 4.45 -6.26
C ASP A 232 -38.42 3.43 -7.03
N PRO A 233 -38.29 2.10 -6.81
CA PRO A 233 -39.06 1.10 -7.54
C PRO A 233 -40.58 1.32 -7.46
N LEU A 234 -41.06 2.09 -6.47
CA LEU A 234 -42.46 2.50 -6.33
C LEU A 234 -42.89 3.64 -7.27
N SER A 235 -41.94 4.43 -7.80
CA SER A 235 -42.18 5.50 -8.78
C SER A 235 -42.09 5.04 -10.25
N ALA A 236 -41.68 3.78 -10.48
CA ALA A 236 -41.46 3.20 -11.80
C ALA A 236 -42.75 2.98 -12.64
N SER A 237 -43.92 3.42 -12.16
CA SER A 237 -45.19 3.33 -12.89
C SER A 237 -45.31 4.31 -14.06
N GLN A 238 -44.34 5.22 -14.25
CA GLN A 238 -44.25 6.05 -15.45
C GLN A 238 -42.93 5.75 -16.17
N GLY A 239 -43.01 4.85 -17.15
CA GLY A 239 -41.91 4.38 -18.01
C GLY A 239 -41.35 5.45 -18.96
N SER A 240 -40.94 6.60 -18.44
CA SER A 240 -40.09 7.49 -19.21
C SER A 240 -38.67 6.93 -19.20
N GLU A 241 -38.30 6.18 -20.24
CA GLU A 241 -36.90 5.97 -20.58
C GLU A 241 -36.19 7.32 -20.58
N ARG A 242 -35.30 7.56 -19.61
CA ARG A 242 -34.38 8.69 -19.72
C ARG A 242 -33.31 8.32 -20.72
N LYS A 243 -33.02 9.24 -21.64
CA LYS A 243 -31.88 9.08 -22.55
C LYS A 243 -30.61 9.07 -21.71
N ALA A 244 -29.64 8.24 -22.08
CA ALA A 244 -28.30 8.33 -21.52
C ALA A 244 -27.72 9.68 -21.96
N VAL A 245 -27.36 10.52 -20.99
CA VAL A 245 -26.99 11.90 -21.22
C VAL A 245 -25.65 12.18 -20.54
N GLU A 246 -24.76 12.83 -21.25
CA GLU A 246 -23.57 13.46 -20.70
C GLU A 246 -23.86 14.95 -20.44
N PRO A 247 -23.47 15.50 -19.27
CA PRO A 247 -23.55 16.93 -19.03
C PRO A 247 -22.52 17.64 -19.92
N ALA A 248 -22.95 18.42 -20.90
CA ALA A 248 -22.03 19.24 -21.70
C ALA A 248 -21.52 20.46 -20.91
N GLU A 249 -20.43 21.08 -21.38
CA GLU A 249 -19.81 22.26 -20.73
C GLU A 249 -20.80 23.44 -20.55
N ASP A 250 -21.78 23.55 -21.44
CA ASP A 250 -22.85 24.56 -21.42
C ASP A 250 -24.05 24.16 -20.53
N GLY A 251 -24.02 22.97 -19.93
CA GLY A 251 -25.10 22.44 -19.13
C GLY A 251 -26.26 21.85 -19.93
N ILE A 252 -26.11 21.69 -21.24
CA ILE A 252 -27.10 21.02 -22.08
C ILE A 252 -26.89 19.51 -22.00
N GLU A 253 -27.99 18.77 -21.91
CA GLU A 253 -28.00 17.32 -21.95
C GLU A 253 -27.57 16.82 -23.34
N LYS A 254 -26.34 16.30 -23.47
CA LYS A 254 -25.89 15.64 -24.70
C LYS A 254 -26.26 14.16 -24.63
N VAL A 255 -27.16 13.72 -25.50
CA VAL A 255 -27.49 12.29 -25.63
C VAL A 255 -26.23 11.54 -26.08
N LEU A 256 -25.80 10.56 -25.28
CA LEU A 256 -24.67 9.71 -25.61
C LEU A 256 -24.97 8.91 -26.88
N ASP A 257 -23.98 8.81 -27.77
CA ASP A 257 -24.09 7.94 -28.92
C ASP A 257 -24.10 6.45 -28.49
N LEU A 258 -24.49 5.56 -29.41
CA LEU A 258 -24.60 4.13 -29.09
C LEU A 258 -23.25 3.53 -28.61
N PRO A 259 -22.09 3.79 -29.27
CA PRO A 259 -20.79 3.37 -28.76
C PRO A 259 -20.50 3.85 -27.33
N GLN A 260 -20.73 5.13 -27.03
CA GLN A 260 -20.50 5.71 -25.71
C GLN A 260 -21.42 5.08 -24.65
N ARG A 261 -22.67 4.78 -25.00
CA ARG A 261 -23.59 4.06 -24.10
C ARG A 261 -23.10 2.65 -23.80
N LYS A 262 -22.61 1.92 -24.81
CA LYS A 262 -22.02 0.58 -24.62
C LYS A 262 -20.82 0.64 -23.71
N GLU A 263 -19.93 1.60 -23.93
CA GLU A 263 -18.74 1.80 -23.11
C GLU A 263 -19.09 2.19 -21.67
N ALA A 264 -20.05 3.09 -21.46
CA ALA A 264 -20.52 3.46 -20.13
C ALA A 264 -21.12 2.27 -19.37
N ILE A 265 -21.95 1.46 -20.03
CA ILE A 265 -22.50 0.24 -19.43
C ILE A 265 -21.41 -0.80 -19.18
N ALA A 266 -20.43 -0.93 -20.09
CA ALA A 266 -19.33 -1.87 -19.92
C ALA A 266 -18.45 -1.50 -18.72
N ASN A 267 -18.09 -0.22 -18.58
CA ASN A 267 -17.40 0.30 -17.41
C ASN A 267 -18.22 0.06 -16.13
N PHE A 268 -19.52 0.35 -16.15
CA PHE A 268 -20.40 0.08 -15.01
C PHE A 268 -20.39 -1.40 -14.59
N LEU A 269 -20.61 -2.31 -15.54
CA LEU A 269 -20.65 -3.74 -15.28
C LEU A 269 -19.27 -4.29 -14.87
N TRP A 270 -18.19 -3.74 -15.40
CA TRP A 270 -16.82 -4.05 -15.03
C TRP A 270 -16.55 -3.70 -13.56
N ILE A 271 -16.93 -2.48 -13.16
CA ILE A 271 -16.81 -1.97 -11.79
C ILE A 271 -17.66 -2.77 -10.82
N MET A 272 -18.89 -3.10 -11.19
CA MET A 272 -19.88 -3.75 -10.32
C MET A 272 -19.80 -5.28 -10.32
N ARG A 273 -18.80 -5.87 -10.98
CA ARG A 273 -18.70 -7.32 -11.06
C ARG A 273 -18.43 -7.92 -9.68
N PRO A 274 -19.04 -9.08 -9.35
CA PRO A 274 -18.69 -9.79 -8.13
C PRO A 274 -17.22 -10.23 -8.20
N GLN A 275 -16.45 -9.90 -7.17
CA GLN A 275 -15.11 -10.46 -6.98
C GLN A 275 -15.25 -11.92 -6.55
N GLY A 276 -15.05 -12.83 -7.50
CA GLY A 276 -14.84 -14.25 -7.22
C GLY A 276 -13.34 -14.55 -7.17
N GLN A 277 -12.98 -15.74 -6.69
CA GLN A 277 -11.64 -16.30 -6.89
C GLN A 277 -11.76 -17.51 -7.81
N GLY A 278 -10.84 -17.65 -8.77
CA GLY A 278 -10.76 -18.83 -9.63
C GLY A 278 -11.92 -18.95 -10.61
N ALA A 279 -12.72 -20.01 -10.50
CA ALA A 279 -13.75 -20.35 -11.49
C ALA A 279 -14.87 -19.30 -11.59
N ASP A 280 -15.26 -18.71 -10.46
CA ASP A 280 -16.33 -17.69 -10.42
C ASP A 280 -15.92 -16.40 -11.13
N GLU A 281 -14.63 -16.04 -11.05
CA GLU A 281 -14.09 -14.88 -11.74
C GLU A 281 -14.12 -15.09 -13.26
N VAL A 282 -13.67 -16.26 -13.74
CA VAL A 282 -13.72 -16.62 -15.16
C VAL A 282 -15.16 -16.63 -15.67
N ALA A 283 -16.12 -17.14 -14.89
CA ALA A 283 -17.53 -17.13 -15.25
C ALA A 283 -18.09 -15.69 -15.35
N ASN A 284 -17.75 -14.82 -14.40
CA ASN A 284 -18.16 -13.42 -14.42
C ASN A 284 -17.56 -12.65 -15.59
N LEU A 285 -16.27 -12.86 -15.90
CA LEU A 285 -15.59 -12.27 -17.05
C LEU A 285 -16.17 -12.76 -18.38
N THR A 286 -16.46 -14.05 -18.47
CA THR A 286 -17.10 -14.63 -19.66
C THR A 286 -18.49 -14.03 -19.88
N ARG A 287 -19.31 -13.97 -18.82
CA ARG A 287 -20.62 -13.33 -18.88
C ARG A 287 -20.51 -11.87 -19.29
N LEU A 288 -19.55 -11.14 -18.72
CA LEU A 288 -19.35 -9.75 -19.06
C LEU A 288 -18.97 -9.58 -20.53
N GLY A 289 -18.02 -10.36 -21.03
CA GLY A 289 -17.61 -10.35 -22.44
C GLY A 289 -18.77 -10.65 -23.40
N VAL A 290 -19.71 -11.49 -22.99
CA VAL A 290 -20.93 -11.79 -23.76
C VAL A 290 -21.93 -10.63 -23.71
N VAL A 291 -22.10 -10.01 -22.53
CA VAL A 291 -23.03 -8.88 -22.36
C VAL A 291 -22.54 -7.66 -23.13
N VAL A 292 -21.29 -7.24 -22.94
CA VAL A 292 -20.77 -5.98 -23.51
C VAL A 292 -20.11 -6.17 -24.88
N GLY A 293 -19.71 -7.39 -25.20
CA GLY A 293 -18.88 -7.71 -26.36
C GLY A 293 -17.39 -7.65 -26.03
N PRO A 294 -16.55 -8.52 -26.63
CA PRO A 294 -15.11 -8.58 -26.37
C PRO A 294 -14.39 -7.28 -26.70
N ARG A 295 -14.87 -6.51 -27.69
CA ARG A 295 -14.26 -5.23 -28.04
C ARG A 295 -14.48 -4.17 -26.95
N ALA A 296 -15.72 -3.98 -26.51
CA ALA A 296 -16.01 -3.04 -25.44
C ALA A 296 -15.31 -3.45 -24.13
N LEU A 297 -15.27 -4.76 -23.83
CA LEU A 297 -14.52 -5.27 -22.67
C LEU A 297 -13.02 -4.99 -22.79
N HIS A 298 -12.42 -5.21 -23.97
CA HIS A 298 -11.02 -4.91 -24.22
C HIS A 298 -10.72 -3.42 -24.06
N ASP A 299 -11.56 -2.55 -24.61
CA ASP A 299 -11.39 -1.09 -24.50
C ASP A 299 -11.47 -0.63 -23.02
N CYS A 300 -12.39 -1.21 -22.23
CA CYS A 300 -12.44 -1.01 -20.77
C CYS A 300 -11.17 -1.47 -20.06
N LEU A 301 -10.64 -2.65 -20.42
CA LEU A 301 -9.42 -3.21 -19.84
C LEU A 301 -8.18 -2.38 -20.21
N GLU A 302 -8.07 -1.90 -21.45
CA GLU A 302 -6.98 -1.03 -21.87
C GLU A 302 -6.99 0.30 -21.13
N GLU A 303 -8.18 0.88 -20.92
CA GLU A 303 -8.32 2.12 -20.17
C GLU A 303 -7.96 1.92 -18.69
N GLU A 304 -8.41 0.82 -18.07
CA GLU A 304 -7.99 0.47 -16.71
C GLU A 304 -6.47 0.30 -16.62
N ALA A 305 -5.87 -0.47 -17.54
CA ALA A 305 -4.42 -0.64 -17.60
C ALA A 305 -3.68 0.68 -17.89
N ARG A 306 -4.31 1.65 -18.56
CA ARG A 306 -3.77 3.00 -18.75
C ARG A 306 -3.81 3.77 -17.43
N VAL A 307 -4.92 3.74 -16.70
CA VAL A 307 -5.04 4.40 -15.40
C VAL A 307 -4.07 3.79 -14.38
N GLU A 308 -3.96 2.46 -14.31
CA GLU A 308 -2.99 1.78 -13.44
C GLU A 308 -1.54 2.23 -13.74
N ARG A 309 -1.18 2.38 -15.02
CA ARG A 309 0.15 2.90 -15.39
C ARG A 309 0.38 4.33 -14.92
N VAL A 310 -0.63 5.20 -15.00
CA VAL A 310 -0.56 6.58 -14.49
C VAL A 310 -0.43 6.58 -12.96
N ILE A 311 -1.23 5.75 -12.27
CA ILE A 311 -1.15 5.57 -10.81
C ILE A 311 0.26 5.14 -10.40
N GLN A 312 0.80 4.12 -11.06
CA GLN A 312 2.14 3.59 -10.75
C GLN A 312 3.21 4.66 -10.94
N GLN A 313 3.16 5.45 -12.03
CA GLN A 313 4.08 6.54 -12.28
C GLN A 313 4.00 7.64 -11.20
N GLU A 314 2.80 8.01 -10.76
CA GLU A 314 2.61 9.01 -9.71
C GLU A 314 3.09 8.49 -8.34
N ILE A 315 2.84 7.22 -8.02
CA ILE A 315 3.37 6.56 -6.81
C ILE A 315 4.90 6.59 -6.83
N ASP A 316 5.52 6.22 -7.95
CA ASP A 316 6.98 6.22 -8.09
C ASP A 316 7.56 7.63 -7.93
N LEU A 317 6.92 8.65 -8.53
CA LEU A 317 7.31 10.05 -8.37
C LEU A 317 7.19 10.53 -6.92
N ARG A 318 6.13 10.12 -6.20
CA ARG A 318 5.93 10.47 -4.79
C ARG A 318 6.92 9.76 -3.88
N LEU A 319 7.19 8.48 -4.13
CA LEU A 319 8.21 7.71 -3.41
C LEU A 319 9.59 8.33 -3.62
N GLN A 320 9.91 8.74 -4.85
CA GLN A 320 11.15 9.46 -5.14
C GLN A 320 11.24 10.76 -4.35
N LYS A 321 10.21 11.62 -4.41
CA LYS A 321 10.17 12.89 -3.64
C LYS A 321 10.24 12.67 -2.14
N ALA A 322 9.59 11.62 -1.62
CA ALA A 322 9.64 11.27 -0.21
C ALA A 322 11.04 10.79 0.20
N SER A 323 11.70 10.00 -0.66
CA SER A 323 13.08 9.57 -0.49
C SER A 323 14.05 10.76 -0.50
N GLU A 324 13.88 11.69 -1.44
CA GLU A 324 14.68 12.93 -1.52
C GLU A 324 14.52 13.78 -0.25
N ARG A 325 13.27 14.00 0.23
CA ARG A 325 13.01 14.71 1.49
C ARG A 325 13.57 13.97 2.70
N PHE A 326 13.52 12.64 2.69
CA PHE A 326 14.12 11.83 3.75
C PHE A 326 15.65 11.99 3.74
N ALA A 327 16.28 11.89 2.56
CA ALA A 327 17.70 12.13 2.41
C ALA A 327 18.07 13.54 2.91
N GLU A 328 17.41 14.59 2.42
CA GLU A 328 17.66 15.97 2.85
C GLU A 328 17.53 16.16 4.37
N LYS A 329 16.47 15.59 4.97
CA LYS A 329 16.21 15.74 6.41
C LYS A 329 17.15 14.93 7.29
N TYR A 330 17.58 13.76 6.84
CA TYR A 330 18.32 12.79 7.66
C TYR A 330 19.79 12.65 7.28
N GLN A 331 20.26 13.25 6.19
CA GLN A 331 21.67 13.20 5.79
C GLN A 331 22.58 13.75 6.89
N GLY A 332 22.24 14.92 7.46
CA GLY A 332 22.99 15.46 8.61
C GLY A 332 22.97 14.55 9.85
N ARG A 333 21.85 13.85 10.10
CA ARG A 333 21.74 12.90 11.22
C ARG A 333 22.52 11.60 10.98
N LEU A 334 22.63 11.17 9.73
CA LEU A 334 23.48 10.02 9.36
C LEU A 334 24.95 10.35 9.59
N ASP A 335 25.37 11.58 9.26
CA ASP A 335 26.73 12.05 9.56
C ASP A 335 26.99 12.11 11.07
N GLU A 336 26.04 12.63 11.86
CA GLU A 336 26.11 12.60 13.33
C GLU A 336 26.20 11.17 13.88
N LEU A 337 25.37 10.24 13.38
CA LEU A 337 25.41 8.83 13.80
C LEU A 337 26.75 8.17 13.45
N ASN A 338 27.32 8.48 12.30
CA ASN A 338 28.65 8.01 11.91
C ASN A 338 29.74 8.59 12.82
N GLN A 339 29.64 9.86 13.21
CA GLN A 339 30.54 10.46 14.19
C GLN A 339 30.44 9.77 15.55
N TYR A 340 29.23 9.55 16.06
CA TYR A 340 29.02 8.82 17.32
C TYR A 340 29.52 7.37 17.24
N ALA A 341 29.38 6.69 16.10
CA ALA A 341 29.93 5.35 15.91
C ALA A 341 31.47 5.34 15.98
N LEU A 342 32.13 6.34 15.38
CA LEU A 342 33.58 6.52 15.46
C LEU A 342 34.05 6.84 16.89
N GLU A 343 33.32 7.70 17.61
CA GLU A 343 33.60 8.02 19.01
C GLU A 343 33.45 6.79 19.91
N LEU A 344 32.39 5.99 19.72
CA LEU A 344 32.16 4.76 20.46
C LEU A 344 33.28 3.75 20.20
N ALA A 345 33.72 3.60 18.95
CA ALA A 345 34.85 2.73 18.60
C ALA A 345 36.15 3.19 19.27
N ARG A 346 36.41 4.50 19.31
CA ARG A 346 37.56 5.09 20.01
C ARG A 346 37.49 4.82 21.52
N LEU A 347 36.36 5.13 22.16
CA LEU A 347 36.17 4.92 23.60
C LEU A 347 36.31 3.44 23.97
N LYS A 348 35.81 2.53 23.13
CA LYS A 348 35.99 1.09 23.34
C LYS A 348 37.46 0.67 23.31
N LYS A 349 38.27 1.28 22.44
CA LYS A 349 39.73 1.07 22.39
C LYS A 349 40.41 1.62 23.66
N GLU A 350 40.03 2.81 24.11
CA GLU A 350 40.55 3.41 25.34
C GLU A 350 40.19 2.56 26.57
N VAL A 351 38.96 2.08 26.69
CA VAL A 351 38.52 1.18 27.76
C VAL A 351 39.31 -0.14 27.75
N ASN A 352 39.55 -0.73 26.57
CA ASN A 352 40.34 -1.96 26.47
C ASN A 352 41.80 -1.73 26.89
N MET A 353 42.40 -0.59 26.54
CA MET A 353 43.75 -0.23 26.99
C MET A 353 43.80 -0.06 28.52
N VAL A 354 42.79 0.58 29.12
CA VAL A 354 42.70 0.70 30.58
C VAL A 354 42.53 -0.68 31.24
N LYS A 355 41.72 -1.58 30.67
CA LYS A 355 41.60 -2.96 31.14
C LYS A 355 42.94 -3.69 31.08
N GLU A 356 43.68 -3.59 29.98
CA GLU A 356 45.01 -4.19 29.88
C GLU A 356 45.99 -3.65 30.92
N LEU A 357 45.90 -2.35 31.26
CA LEU A 357 46.71 -1.75 32.32
C LEU A 357 46.31 -2.26 33.71
N ILE A 358 45.02 -2.42 33.97
CA ILE A 358 44.48 -3.00 35.22
C ILE A 358 44.94 -4.46 35.34
N ASP A 359 44.85 -5.25 34.27
CA ASP A 359 45.26 -6.66 34.25
C ASP A 359 46.77 -6.81 34.46
N LYS A 360 47.58 -5.83 34.05
CA LYS A 360 49.03 -5.77 34.32
C LYS A 360 49.37 -5.29 35.75
N GLN A 361 48.45 -4.65 36.45
CA GLN A 361 48.70 -4.07 37.77
C GLN A 361 49.18 -5.10 38.82
N PRO A 362 48.60 -6.32 38.92
CA PRO A 362 49.08 -7.33 39.87
C PRO A 362 50.52 -7.76 39.60
N MET A 363 50.90 -7.92 38.33
CA MET A 363 52.27 -8.28 37.94
C MET A 363 53.26 -7.17 38.31
N LEU A 364 52.90 -5.90 38.06
CA LEU A 364 53.73 -4.75 38.46
C LEU A 364 53.86 -4.61 39.99
N ILE A 365 52.79 -4.94 40.73
CA ILE A 365 52.84 -4.98 42.20
C ILE A 365 53.80 -6.08 42.66
N GLU A 366 53.75 -7.27 42.05
CA GLU A 366 54.59 -8.39 42.43
C GLU A 366 56.06 -8.19 42.04
N GLU A 367 56.32 -7.59 40.88
CA GLU A 367 57.65 -7.12 40.49
C GLU A 367 58.18 -6.10 41.49
N ARG A 368 57.36 -5.12 41.91
CA ARG A 368 57.75 -4.16 42.96
C ARG A 368 58.01 -4.84 44.30
N LYS A 369 57.20 -5.81 44.73
CA LYS A 369 57.46 -6.59 45.95
C LYS A 369 58.76 -7.36 45.87
N GLN A 370 59.06 -7.99 44.72
CA GLN A 370 60.32 -8.70 44.50
C GLN A 370 61.51 -7.72 44.55
N ASN A 371 61.41 -6.57 43.89
CA ASN A 371 62.42 -5.52 43.94
C ASN A 371 62.65 -5.01 45.37
N LEU A 372 61.59 -4.79 46.15
CA LEU A 372 61.69 -4.40 47.55
C LEU A 372 62.33 -5.50 48.40
N ALA A 373 61.98 -6.78 48.19
CA ALA A 373 62.61 -7.91 48.88
C ALA A 373 64.10 -8.03 48.54
N GLN A 374 64.49 -7.84 47.27
CA GLN A 374 65.89 -7.80 46.86
C GLN A 374 66.66 -6.65 47.50
N LEU A 375 66.05 -5.46 47.57
CA LEU A 375 66.64 -4.30 48.25
C LEU A 375 66.79 -4.54 49.75
N GLN A 376 65.78 -5.14 50.40
CA GLN A 376 65.83 -5.49 51.82
C GLN A 376 66.92 -6.54 52.11
N ASN A 377 67.05 -7.55 51.25
CA ASN A 377 68.14 -8.54 51.37
C ASN A 377 69.52 -7.89 51.19
N LYS A 378 69.68 -6.97 50.23
CA LYS A 378 70.93 -6.19 50.06
C LYS A 378 71.21 -5.32 51.29
N LEU A 379 70.18 -4.72 51.90
CA LEU A 379 70.32 -3.94 53.12
C LEU A 379 70.77 -4.81 54.30
N VAL A 380 70.14 -5.97 54.51
CA VAL A 380 70.53 -6.91 55.57
C VAL A 380 71.94 -7.43 55.35
N PHE A 381 72.31 -7.77 54.11
CA PHE A 381 73.67 -8.19 53.78
C PHE A 381 74.71 -7.11 54.07
N THR A 382 74.45 -5.86 53.67
CA THR A 382 75.37 -4.72 53.93
C THR A 382 75.43 -4.36 55.42
N GLN A 383 74.34 -4.51 56.17
CA GLN A 383 74.32 -4.39 57.63
C GLN A 383 75.11 -5.51 58.30
N GLY A 384 75.02 -6.74 57.79
CA GLY A 384 75.79 -7.89 58.26
C GLY A 384 77.29 -7.72 58.02
N ASP A 385 77.68 -7.34 56.80
CA ASP A 385 79.08 -7.06 56.45
C ASP A 385 79.66 -5.89 57.27
N SER A 386 78.91 -4.80 57.43
CA SER A 386 79.36 -3.68 58.28
C SER A 386 79.51 -4.07 59.76
N LYS A 387 78.59 -4.89 60.30
CA LYS A 387 78.72 -5.44 61.67
C LYS A 387 79.93 -6.36 61.81
N ALA A 388 80.16 -7.26 60.84
CA ALA A 388 81.31 -8.14 60.84
C ALA A 388 82.64 -7.36 60.78
N ARG A 389 82.72 -6.33 59.91
CA ARG A 389 83.88 -5.42 59.84
C ARG A 389 84.09 -4.66 61.15
N PHE A 390 83.01 -4.21 61.79
CA PHE A 390 83.08 -3.53 63.08
C PHE A 390 83.59 -4.46 64.19
N GLN A 391 83.11 -5.70 64.25
CA GLN A 391 83.59 -6.71 65.20
C GLN A 391 85.07 -7.07 64.95
N ALA A 392 85.48 -7.23 63.69
CA ALA A 392 86.87 -7.47 63.33
C ALA A 392 87.77 -6.29 63.75
N MET A 393 87.29 -5.06 63.60
CA MET A 393 87.99 -3.85 64.07
C MET A 393 88.09 -3.82 65.60
N GLN A 394 87.03 -4.17 66.33
CA GLN A 394 87.08 -4.31 67.79
C GLN A 394 88.08 -5.38 68.24
N GLN A 395 88.07 -6.55 67.60
CA GLN A 395 89.01 -7.63 67.92
C GLN A 395 90.46 -7.22 67.63
N ASN A 396 90.69 -6.54 66.51
CA ASN A 396 92.00 -5.96 66.21
C ASN A 396 92.42 -4.92 67.26
N ALA A 397 91.50 -4.08 67.72
CA ALA A 397 91.79 -3.12 68.79
C ALA A 397 92.16 -3.82 70.12
N LEU A 398 91.47 -4.91 70.48
CA LEU A 398 91.81 -5.73 71.64
C LEU A 398 93.17 -6.40 71.48
N ASN A 399 93.45 -7.01 70.33
CA ASN A 399 94.74 -7.63 70.04
C ASN A 399 95.89 -6.60 70.12
N LEU A 400 95.68 -5.38 69.60
CA LEU A 400 96.65 -4.28 69.72
C LEU A 400 96.84 -3.83 71.17
N TYR A 401 95.78 -3.81 71.98
CA TYR A 401 95.86 -3.52 73.40
C TYR A 401 96.66 -4.60 74.16
N ASP A 402 96.42 -5.88 73.87
CA ASP A 402 97.16 -7.00 74.47
C ASP A 402 98.63 -7.02 74.04
N GLN A 403 98.92 -6.74 72.75
CA GLN A 403 100.29 -6.56 72.27
C GLN A 403 100.99 -5.40 72.99
N ARG A 404 100.29 -4.27 73.20
CA ARG A 404 100.81 -3.15 73.97
C ARG A 404 101.08 -3.54 75.42
N ARG A 405 100.19 -4.30 76.05
CA ARG A 405 100.37 -4.80 77.42
C ARG A 405 101.55 -5.75 77.53
N ALA A 406 101.71 -6.66 76.56
CA ALA A 406 102.86 -7.56 76.48
C ALA A 406 104.17 -6.78 76.29
N MET A 407 104.19 -5.75 75.43
CA MET A 407 105.34 -4.84 75.31
C MET A 407 105.64 -4.11 76.61
N MET A 408 104.64 -3.64 77.35
CA MET A 408 104.86 -3.02 78.67
C MET A 408 105.44 -4.02 79.67
N GLY A 409 104.98 -5.27 79.68
CA GLY A 409 105.56 -6.33 80.50
C GLY A 409 107.02 -6.65 80.12
N LEU A 410 107.34 -6.67 78.83
CA LEU A 410 108.72 -6.81 78.36
C LEU A 410 109.59 -5.61 78.76
N LEU A 411 109.07 -4.38 78.68
CA LEU A 411 109.77 -3.18 79.13
C LEU A 411 110.04 -3.23 80.65
N GLU A 412 109.09 -3.76 81.43
CA GLU A 412 109.27 -3.94 82.87
C GLU A 412 110.33 -5.01 83.18
N GLN A 413 110.35 -6.13 82.43
CA GLN A 413 111.42 -7.12 82.51
C GLN A 413 112.78 -6.53 82.13
N ILE A 414 112.86 -5.75 81.04
CA ILE A 414 114.08 -5.03 80.66
C ILE A 414 114.52 -4.09 81.78
N SER A 415 113.60 -3.35 82.39
CA SER A 415 113.88 -2.47 83.53
C SER A 415 114.40 -3.24 84.76
N GLN A 416 113.87 -4.43 85.04
CA GLN A 416 114.37 -5.30 86.10
C GLN A 416 115.76 -5.84 85.79
N VAL A 417 115.99 -6.33 84.56
CA VAL A 417 117.30 -6.80 84.11
C VAL A 417 118.33 -5.67 84.14
N GLU A 418 117.96 -4.45 83.74
CA GLU A 418 118.82 -3.27 83.86
C GLU A 418 119.15 -2.93 85.32
N LYS A 419 118.19 -3.07 86.24
CA LYS A 419 118.43 -2.90 87.68
C LYS A 419 119.35 -3.99 88.24
N GLU A 420 119.16 -5.24 87.84
CA GLU A 420 120.03 -6.36 88.23
C GLU A 420 121.45 -6.18 87.69
N LEU A 421 121.59 -5.78 86.42
CA LEU A 421 122.87 -5.41 85.82
C LEU A 421 123.56 -4.29 86.60
N ARG A 422 122.85 -3.19 86.91
CA ARG A 422 123.42 -2.11 87.75
C ARG A 422 123.76 -2.58 89.17
N GLY A 423 123.00 -3.53 89.72
CA GLY A 423 123.29 -4.16 91.00
C GLY A 423 124.53 -5.06 90.96
N LEU A 424 124.79 -5.74 89.85
CA LEU A 424 126.00 -6.53 89.62
C LEU A 424 127.21 -5.62 89.34
N GLU A 425 127.03 -4.55 88.58
CA GLU A 425 128.07 -3.54 88.33
C GLU A 425 128.51 -2.84 89.63
N SER A 426 127.58 -2.54 90.55
CA SER A 426 127.95 -1.96 91.85
C SER A 426 128.66 -2.97 92.78
N LYS A 427 128.39 -4.27 92.63
CA LYS A 427 129.09 -5.34 93.36
C LYS A 427 130.46 -5.67 92.76
N ALA A 428 130.68 -5.44 91.47
CA ALA A 428 131.99 -5.59 90.82
C ALA A 428 132.93 -4.38 91.07
N GLY A 429 132.39 -3.26 91.58
CA GLY A 429 133.14 -2.06 91.94
C GLY A 429 133.57 -1.96 93.41
N ASN A 430 133.22 -2.94 94.25
CA ASN A 430 133.78 -3.15 95.60
C ASN A 430 134.85 -4.24 95.53
#